data_AF-A0A1W2C7R6-F1
#
_entry.id   AF-A0A1W2C7R6-F1
#
_cell.length_a   1.000
_cell.length_b   1.000
_cell.length_c   1.000
_cell.angle_alpha   90.00
_cell.angle_beta   90.00
_cell.angle_gamma   90.00
#
_symmetry.space_group_name_H-M   'P 1'
#
loop_
_entity.id
_entity.type
_entity.pdbx_description
1 polymer ?
#
loop_
_entity_poly.entity_id
_entity_poly.type
_entity_poly.pdbx_seq_one_letter_code
_entity_poly.pdbx_strand_id
1 'polypeptide(L)'
;MKNSLLITAFFLFSSLVFSQVRYQTGYYKPSTGTYIDGYYKTQTNKTNHDNYSTKGNINLYTGEVGTKPKDYSVEAKNYGSGKTIHTGPKGGQYYINSNGNKTYVPKRN
;
A
#
# COMPACT_ATOMS: atom_id res chain seq x y z
N MET A 1 27.33 31.42 22.88
CA MET A 1 27.46 29.95 22.68
C MET A 1 26.13 29.18 22.77
N LYS A 2 25.10 29.67 23.48
CA LYS A 2 23.80 28.97 23.59
C LYS A 2 22.99 28.96 22.27
N ASN A 3 23.11 30.01 21.46
CA ASN A 3 22.35 30.14 20.21
C ASN A 3 22.97 29.35 19.04
N SER A 4 24.28 29.09 19.05
CA SER A 4 24.92 28.27 18.01
C SER A 4 24.52 26.81 18.09
N LEU A 5 24.24 26.28 19.29
CA LEU A 5 23.82 24.89 19.49
C LEU A 5 22.45 24.58 18.84
N LEU A 6 21.55 25.57 18.85
CA LEU A 6 20.22 25.49 18.23
C LEU A 6 20.29 25.46 16.70
N ILE A 7 21.21 26.23 16.11
CA ILE A 7 21.39 26.29 14.64
C ILE A 7 21.98 24.97 14.13
N THR A 8 22.97 24.39 14.82
CA THR A 8 23.55 23.10 14.43
C THR A 8 22.54 21.95 14.56
N ALA A 9 21.66 21.99 15.56
CA ALA A 9 20.58 21.01 15.72
C ALA A 9 19.54 21.09 14.57
N PHE A 10 19.27 22.28 14.04
CA PHE A 10 18.35 22.48 12.91
C PHE A 10 18.89 21.87 11.60
N PHE A 11 20.19 22.00 11.32
CA PHE A 11 20.83 21.39 10.13
C PHE A 11 20.97 19.86 10.21
N LEU A 12 21.08 19.29 11.42
CA LEU A 12 21.12 17.83 11.60
C LEU A 12 19.75 17.17 11.38
N PHE A 13 18.64 17.91 11.52
CA PHE A 13 17.30 17.36 11.36
C PHE A 13 16.87 17.24 9.88
N SER A 14 17.44 18.06 8.98
CA SER A 14 17.08 18.06 7.56
C SER A 14 17.57 16.83 6.77
N SER A 15 18.52 16.07 7.30
CA SER A 15 19.07 14.87 6.62
C SER A 15 18.21 13.61 6.81
N LEU A 16 17.13 13.66 7.61
CA LEU A 16 16.24 12.51 7.85
C LEU A 16 15.12 12.37 6.81
N VAL A 17 15.01 13.28 5.84
CA VAL A 17 13.96 13.25 4.81
C VAL A 17 14.40 12.40 3.62
N PHE A 18 14.57 11.10 3.81
CA PHE A 18 14.82 10.18 2.70
C PHE A 18 13.52 9.92 1.93
N SER A 19 13.48 10.30 0.66
CA SER A 19 12.37 9.98 -0.24
C SER A 19 12.24 8.46 -0.39
N GLN A 20 11.08 7.90 -0.05
CA GLN A 20 10.78 6.47 -0.19
C GLN A 20 10.39 6.11 -1.64
N VAL A 21 11.06 6.68 -2.65
CA VAL A 21 10.77 6.41 -4.07
C VAL A 21 11.84 5.51 -4.67
N ARG A 22 11.43 4.53 -5.48
CA ARG A 22 12.32 3.65 -6.24
C ARG A 22 11.84 3.45 -7.67
N TYR A 23 12.78 3.20 -8.57
CA TYR A 23 12.47 2.80 -9.94
C TYR A 23 12.11 1.31 -10.00
N GLN A 24 11.03 1.00 -10.73
CA GLN A 24 10.64 -0.35 -11.10
C GLN A 24 10.97 -0.56 -12.57
N THR A 25 11.86 -1.50 -12.87
CA THR A 25 12.17 -1.90 -14.24
C THR A 25 10.92 -2.42 -14.94
N GLY A 26 10.76 -2.05 -16.21
CA GLY A 26 9.67 -2.51 -17.06
C GLY A 26 9.65 -4.03 -17.22
N TYR A 27 8.46 -4.58 -17.41
CA TYR A 27 8.24 -6.03 -17.43
C TYR A 27 7.03 -6.41 -18.27
N TYR A 28 7.04 -7.63 -18.80
CA TYR A 28 5.88 -8.20 -19.47
C TYR A 28 4.87 -8.70 -18.44
N LYS A 29 3.59 -8.33 -18.58
CA LYS A 29 2.50 -8.72 -17.67
C LYS A 29 1.66 -9.83 -18.30
N PRO A 30 1.83 -11.11 -17.92
CA PRO A 30 1.18 -12.23 -18.61
C PRO A 30 -0.35 -12.19 -18.53
N SER A 31 -0.92 -11.66 -17.44
CA SER A 31 -2.37 -11.62 -17.26
C SER A 31 -3.10 -10.69 -18.23
N THR A 32 -2.40 -9.71 -18.80
CA THR A 32 -2.96 -8.78 -19.79
C THR A 32 -2.30 -8.91 -21.17
N GLY A 33 -1.18 -9.63 -21.27
CA GLY A 33 -0.42 -9.79 -22.51
C GLY A 33 0.32 -8.52 -22.97
N THR A 34 0.52 -7.56 -22.06
CA THR A 34 1.08 -6.24 -22.38
C THR A 34 2.43 -6.01 -21.72
N TYR A 35 3.34 -5.33 -22.42
CA TYR A 35 4.54 -4.78 -21.79
C TYR A 35 4.18 -3.56 -20.95
N ILE A 36 4.75 -3.46 -19.75
CA ILE A 36 4.62 -2.31 -18.85
C ILE A 36 5.97 -1.61 -18.80
N ASP A 37 6.00 -0.36 -19.21
CA ASP A 37 7.19 0.48 -19.14
C ASP A 37 7.67 0.66 -17.71
N GLY A 38 8.95 0.99 -17.54
CA GLY A 38 9.51 1.27 -16.22
C GLY A 38 8.95 2.56 -15.64
N TYR A 39 8.72 2.58 -14.33
CA TYR A 39 8.11 3.72 -13.64
C TYR A 39 8.66 3.87 -12.22
N TYR A 40 8.56 5.08 -11.68
CA TYR A 40 8.88 5.35 -10.28
C TYR A 40 7.67 5.04 -9.39
N LYS A 41 7.93 4.42 -8.23
CA LYS A 41 6.90 4.10 -7.24
C LYS A 41 7.45 4.23 -5.82
N THR A 42 6.56 4.29 -4.84
CA THR A 42 6.95 4.20 -3.43
C THR A 42 7.59 2.84 -3.11
N GLN A 43 8.43 2.84 -2.08
CA GLN A 43 9.00 1.62 -1.52
C GLN A 43 7.89 0.68 -1.08
N THR A 44 8.05 -0.60 -1.39
CA THR A 44 7.06 -1.62 -0.99
C THR A 44 6.99 -1.68 0.53
N ASN A 45 5.79 -1.49 1.08
CA ASN A 45 5.51 -1.71 2.49
C ASN A 45 4.46 -2.83 2.67
N LYS A 46 4.15 -3.20 3.92
CA LYS A 46 3.26 -4.33 4.24
C LYS A 46 1.79 -3.94 4.40
N THR A 47 1.41 -2.71 4.06
CA THR A 47 0.05 -2.19 4.18
C THR A 47 -0.49 -1.75 2.84
N ASN A 48 -1.80 -1.54 2.73
CA ASN A 48 -2.41 -0.92 1.57
C ASN A 48 -2.57 0.61 1.70
N HIS A 49 -2.04 1.26 2.74
CA HIS A 49 -2.46 2.61 3.12
C HIS A 49 -2.18 3.67 2.04
N ASP A 50 -1.10 3.48 1.28
CA ASP A 50 -0.64 4.36 0.20
C ASP A 50 -1.12 3.92 -1.20
N ASN A 51 -1.88 2.83 -1.31
CA ASN A 51 -2.41 2.38 -2.60
C ASN A 51 -3.54 3.31 -3.07
N TYR A 52 -3.62 3.59 -4.37
CA TYR A 52 -4.70 4.40 -4.95
C TYR A 52 -6.11 3.84 -4.70
N SER A 53 -6.25 2.52 -4.62
CA SER A 53 -7.55 1.87 -4.37
C SER A 53 -8.03 1.98 -2.91
N THR A 54 -7.18 2.47 -2.01
CA THR A 54 -7.48 2.57 -0.58
C THR A 54 -8.35 3.77 -0.27
N LYS A 55 -9.29 3.59 0.67
CA LYS A 55 -10.31 4.56 1.01
C LYS A 55 -9.72 5.92 1.38
N GLY A 56 -10.16 6.94 0.65
CA GLY A 56 -9.72 8.34 0.81
C GLY A 56 -8.56 8.74 -0.10
N ASN A 57 -7.90 7.79 -0.77
CA ASN A 57 -6.87 8.10 -1.76
C ASN A 57 -7.52 8.33 -3.13
N ILE A 58 -6.87 9.13 -3.98
CA ILE A 58 -7.32 9.41 -5.35
C ILE A 58 -6.25 8.90 -6.31
N ASN A 59 -6.67 8.14 -7.32
CA ASN A 59 -5.81 7.78 -8.42
C ASN A 59 -5.61 9.00 -9.34
N LEU A 60 -4.40 9.55 -9.38
CA LEU A 60 -4.10 10.75 -10.18
C LEU A 60 -4.22 10.52 -11.69
N TYR A 61 -4.18 9.27 -12.16
CA TYR A 61 -4.28 8.95 -13.58
C TYR A 61 -5.72 8.80 -14.07
N THR A 62 -6.63 8.35 -13.20
CA THR A 62 -8.03 8.05 -13.56
C THR A 62 -9.04 8.97 -12.87
N GLY A 63 -8.63 9.70 -11.83
CA GLY A 63 -9.52 10.47 -10.96
C GLY A 63 -10.36 9.63 -10.02
N GLU A 64 -10.24 8.29 -10.05
CA GLU A 64 -11.04 7.40 -9.23
C GLU A 64 -10.66 7.52 -7.75
N VAL A 65 -11.69 7.59 -6.90
CA VAL A 65 -11.52 7.59 -5.44
C VAL A 65 -11.46 6.15 -4.95
N GLY A 66 -10.42 5.83 -4.17
CA GLY A 66 -10.27 4.54 -3.54
C GLY A 66 -11.41 4.24 -2.56
N THR A 67 -11.81 2.97 -2.51
CA THR A 67 -12.94 2.50 -1.69
C THR A 67 -12.56 1.34 -0.77
N LYS A 68 -11.37 0.76 -0.94
CA LYS A 68 -10.92 -0.39 -0.14
C LYS A 68 -10.53 0.05 1.27
N PRO A 69 -11.04 -0.58 2.34
CA PRO A 69 -10.64 -0.23 3.69
C PRO A 69 -9.13 -0.29 3.89
N LYS A 70 -8.61 0.61 4.73
CA LYS A 70 -7.22 0.56 5.18
C LYS A 70 -6.97 -0.70 6.01
N ASP A 71 -5.85 -1.36 5.78
CA ASP A 71 -5.40 -2.48 6.61
C ASP A 71 -5.42 -2.08 8.09
N TYR A 72 -5.85 -3.00 8.94
CA TYR A 72 -5.97 -2.87 10.41
C TYR A 72 -7.00 -1.84 10.90
N SER A 73 -7.79 -1.24 10.01
CA SER A 73 -8.90 -0.36 10.38
C SER A 73 -10.12 -1.13 10.93
N VAL A 74 -11.02 -0.43 11.62
CA VAL A 74 -12.32 -0.97 12.04
C VAL A 74 -13.12 -1.51 10.84
N GLU A 75 -13.08 -0.79 9.71
CA GLU A 75 -13.74 -1.22 8.47
C GLU A 75 -13.13 -2.51 7.92
N ALA A 76 -11.79 -2.65 7.96
CA ALA A 76 -11.12 -3.89 7.56
C ALA A 76 -11.55 -5.07 8.45
N LYS A 77 -11.68 -4.87 9.76
CA LYS A 77 -12.12 -5.91 10.70
C LYS A 77 -13.52 -6.44 10.37
N ASN A 78 -14.41 -5.61 9.84
CA ASN A 78 -15.76 -6.03 9.45
C ASN A 78 -15.86 -6.51 8.00
N TYR A 79 -14.81 -6.31 7.19
CA TYR A 79 -14.80 -6.72 5.79
C TYR A 79 -14.78 -8.24 5.66
N GLY A 80 -15.75 -8.79 4.91
CA GLY A 80 -15.91 -10.25 4.80
C GLY A 80 -16.38 -10.91 6.11
N SER A 81 -17.13 -10.18 6.95
CA SER A 81 -17.72 -10.71 8.18
C SER A 81 -18.48 -12.03 7.92
N GLY A 82 -18.37 -12.96 8.88
CA GLY A 82 -18.95 -14.30 8.77
C GLY A 82 -18.19 -15.28 7.85
N LYS A 83 -17.06 -14.86 7.26
CA LYS A 83 -16.18 -15.76 6.49
C LYS A 83 -14.95 -16.16 7.29
N THR A 84 -14.54 -17.42 7.15
CA THR A 84 -13.24 -17.90 7.61
C THR A 84 -12.16 -17.25 6.76
N ILE A 85 -11.28 -16.48 7.41
CA ILE A 85 -10.18 -15.79 6.74
C ILE A 85 -8.91 -16.63 6.86
N HIS A 86 -8.22 -16.78 5.73
CA HIS A 86 -6.94 -17.46 5.61
C HIS A 86 -5.84 -16.45 5.27
N THR A 87 -4.61 -16.75 5.67
CA THR A 87 -3.42 -15.97 5.32
C THR A 87 -2.59 -16.74 4.31
N GLY A 88 -2.28 -16.12 3.17
CA GLY A 88 -1.43 -16.70 2.15
C GLY A 88 0.07 -16.57 2.46
N PRO A 89 0.94 -17.26 1.70
CA PRO A 89 2.40 -17.25 1.93
C PRO A 89 3.04 -15.87 1.79
N LYS A 90 2.42 -14.96 1.02
CA LYS A 90 2.85 -13.55 0.88
C LYS A 90 2.20 -12.61 1.91
N GLY A 91 1.55 -13.15 2.94
CA GLY A 91 0.89 -12.40 4.01
C GLY A 91 -0.44 -11.73 3.64
N GLY A 92 -0.95 -11.93 2.42
CA GLY A 92 -2.28 -11.44 2.02
C GLY A 92 -3.39 -12.28 2.65
N GLN A 93 -4.45 -11.62 3.12
CA GLN A 93 -5.62 -12.28 3.70
C GLN A 93 -6.73 -12.48 2.67
N TYR A 94 -7.44 -13.60 2.75
CA TYR A 94 -8.52 -13.95 1.81
C TYR A 94 -9.53 -14.93 2.42
N TYR A 95 -10.70 -15.07 1.80
CA TYR A 95 -11.64 -16.17 2.04
C TYR A 95 -11.95 -16.91 0.73
N ILE A 96 -12.50 -18.11 0.81
CA ILE A 96 -13.01 -18.85 -0.36
C ILE A 96 -14.49 -18.51 -0.53
N ASN A 97 -14.85 -17.94 -1.68
CA ASN A 97 -16.24 -17.58 -1.98
C ASN A 97 -17.06 -18.80 -2.43
N SER A 98 -18.36 -18.60 -2.66
CA SER A 98 -19.30 -19.67 -3.07
C SER A 98 -18.89 -20.38 -4.37
N ASN A 99 -18.12 -19.71 -5.21
CA ASN A 99 -17.65 -20.24 -6.49
C ASN A 99 -16.30 -20.97 -6.34
N GLY A 100 -15.82 -21.19 -5.11
CA GLY A 100 -14.54 -21.82 -4.84
C GLY A 100 -13.32 -20.93 -5.04
N ASN A 101 -13.51 -19.63 -5.32
CA ASN A 101 -12.43 -18.71 -5.65
C ASN A 101 -11.93 -17.92 -4.44
N LYS A 102 -10.62 -17.63 -4.42
CA LYS A 102 -10.01 -16.75 -3.42
C LYS A 102 -10.46 -15.32 -3.61
N THR A 103 -11.11 -14.76 -2.60
CA THR A 103 -11.46 -13.34 -2.52
C THR A 103 -10.60 -12.67 -1.48
N TYR A 104 -9.67 -11.81 -1.92
CA TYR A 104 -8.76 -11.10 -1.03
C TYR A 104 -9.47 -9.99 -0.26
N VAL A 105 -9.08 -9.83 1.00
CA VAL A 105 -9.60 -8.83 1.94
C VAL A 105 -8.45 -8.00 2.52
N PRO A 106 -8.73 -6.76 2.96
CA PRO A 106 -7.76 -5.99 3.75
C PRO A 106 -7.32 -6.78 5.00
N LYS A 107 -6.08 -6.58 5.44
CA LYS A 107 -5.54 -7.25 6.62
C LYS A 107 -6.30 -6.81 7.86
N ARG A 108 -6.74 -7.78 8.67
CA ARG A 108 -7.55 -7.53 9.86
C ARG A 108 -6.72 -7.45 11.15
N ASN A 109 -5.66 -8.26 11.22
CA ASN A 109 -4.71 -8.42 12.32
C ASN A 109 -3.31 -8.66 11.78
#